data_AF-A0A0C2H2A1-F1
#
_entry.id   AF-A0A0C2H2A1-F1
#
_cell.length_a   1.000
_cell.length_b   1.000
_cell.length_c   1.000
_cell.angle_alpha   90.00
_cell.angle_beta   90.00
_cell.angle_gamma   90.00
#
_symmetry.space_group_name_H-M   'P 1'
#
loop_
_entity.id
_entity.type
_entity.pdbx_description
1 polymer ?
#
loop_
_entity_poly.entity_id
_entity_poly.type
_entity_poly.pdbx_seq_one_letter_code
_entity_poly.pdbx_strand_id
1 'polypeptide(L)' 'MLRDDFRTRPRTVQALSGDKAVLECSPPRGFPEPVVSWRKDDRELKLSEIPRMTLHPDGNLIIEPIA' A
#
# COMPACT_ATOMS: atom_id res chain seq x y z
N MET A 1 20.55 -5.88 6.54
CA MET A 1 19.49 -6.23 7.51
C MET A 1 18.49 -5.08 7.55
N LEU A 2 17.18 -5.34 7.39
CA LEU A 2 16.14 -4.32 7.60
C LEU A 2 16.12 -3.95 9.08
N ARG A 3 15.94 -2.67 9.38
CA ARG A 3 15.63 -2.23 10.74
C ARG A 3 14.14 -2.50 11.01
N ASP A 4 13.76 -2.86 12.23
CA ASP A 4 12.35 -3.14 12.58
C ASP A 4 11.48 -1.87 12.76
N ASP A 5 12.08 -0.69 12.58
CA ASP A 5 11.43 0.61 12.69
C ASP A 5 10.63 0.95 11.43
N PHE A 6 9.47 0.32 11.26
CA PHE A 6 8.48 0.76 10.26
C PHE A 6 8.08 2.20 10.56
N ARG A 7 8.36 3.11 9.63
CA ARG A 7 8.06 4.53 9.79
C ARG A 7 6.55 4.78 9.81
N THR A 8 5.83 4.10 8.92
CA THR A 8 4.37 4.16 8.86
C THR A 8 3.82 2.77 8.58
N ARG A 9 2.89 2.33 9.43
CA ARG A 9 2.14 1.10 9.25
C ARG A 9 0.74 1.43 8.72
N PRO A 10 0.19 0.60 7.81
CA PRO A 10 -1.18 0.78 7.33
C PRO A 10 -2.18 0.70 8.47
N ARG A 11 -3.21 1.55 8.37
CA ARG A 11 -4.32 1.65 9.32
C ARG A 11 -5.64 1.56 8.56
N THR A 12 -6.72 1.33 9.30
CA THR A 12 -8.07 1.42 8.75
C THR A 12 -8.34 2.84 8.26
N VAL A 13 -8.80 2.95 7.01
CA VAL A 13 -9.22 4.21 6.39
C VAL A 13 -10.70 4.10 6.05
N GLN A 14 -11.45 5.15 6.35
CA GLN A 14 -12.83 5.33 5.91
C GLN A 14 -12.83 6.34 4.75
N ALA A 15 -13.53 6.02 3.67
CA ALA A 15 -13.68 6.87 2.50
C ALA A 15 -15.14 6.82 2.04
N LEU A 16 -15.64 7.90 1.45
CA LEU A 16 -16.98 7.89 0.85
C LEU A 16 -16.92 7.24 -0.53
N SER A 17 -18.09 6.84 -1.04
CA SER A 17 -18.19 6.40 -2.43
C SER A 17 -17.82 7.55 -3.36
N GLY A 18 -16.93 7.28 -4.32
CA GLY A 18 -16.40 8.30 -5.23
C GLY A 18 -15.13 8.99 -4.73
N ASP A 19 -14.73 8.77 -3.49
CA ASP A 19 -13.45 9.26 -2.99
C ASP A 19 -12.31 8.29 -3.35
N LYS A 20 -11.13 8.88 -3.58
CA LYS A 20 -9.87 8.15 -3.60
C LYS A 20 -9.48 7.77 -2.18
N ALA A 21 -9.08 6.52 -1.97
CA ALA A 21 -8.54 6.05 -0.69
C ALA A 21 -7.03 5.78 -0.80
N VAL A 22 -6.29 6.15 0.24
CA VAL A 22 -4.84 5.90 0.33
C VAL A 22 -4.58 5.13 1.62
N LEU A 23 -3.99 3.93 1.49
CA LEU A 23 -3.48 3.19 2.63
C LEU A 23 -1.99 3.48 2.76
N GLU A 24 -1.65 4.25 3.80
CA GLU A 24 -0.29 4.72 4.00
C GLU A 24 0.63 3.60 4.50
N CYS A 25 1.82 3.50 3.92
CA CYS A 25 2.89 2.59 4.31
C CYS A 25 4.23 3.26 4.03
N SER A 26 5.16 3.18 4.97
CA SER A 26 6.55 3.58 4.74
C SER A 26 7.46 2.49 5.31
N PRO A 27 8.11 1.69 4.44
CA PRO A 27 8.94 0.58 4.88
C PRO A 27 10.19 1.11 5.61
N PRO A 28 10.84 0.28 6.45
CA PRO A 28 12.10 0.68 7.08
C PRO A 28 13.17 0.94 6.03
N ARG A 29 14.15 1.81 6.34
CA ARG A 29 15.32 1.94 5.44
C ARG A 29 16.15 0.65 5.51
N GLY A 30 16.62 0.17 4.37
CA GLY A 30 17.42 -1.05 4.28
C GLY A 30 18.31 -1.04 3.04
N PHE A 31 19.34 -1.88 3.06
CA PHE A 31 20.14 -2.18 1.87
C PHE A 31 20.13 -3.71 1.64
N PRO A 32 19.70 -4.17 0.45
CA PRO A 32 19.09 -3.39 -0.63
C PRO A 32 17.79 -2.70 -0.19
N GLU A 33 17.31 -1.73 -0.98
CA GLU A 33 16.03 -1.06 -0.71
C GLU A 33 14.91 -2.10 -0.55
N PRO A 34 14.02 -1.92 0.44
CA PRO A 34 12.96 -2.88 0.71
C PRO A 34 11.92 -2.89 -0.41
N VAL A 35 11.30 -4.05 -0.62
CA VAL A 35 10.17 -4.21 -1.51
C VAL A 35 8.89 -4.20 -0.69
N VAL A 36 7.88 -3.45 -1.13
CA VAL A 36 6.56 -3.38 -0.51
C VAL A 36 5.57 -4.18 -1.33
N SER A 37 4.82 -5.05 -0.68
CA SER A 37 3.64 -5.72 -1.26
C SER A 37 2.45 -5.58 -0.33
N TRP A 38 1.25 -5.68 -0.91
CA TRP A 38 -0.01 -5.52 -0.20
C TRP A 38 -0.81 -6.81 -0.24
N ARG A 39 -1.53 -7.10 0.83
CA ARG A 39 -2.45 -8.24 0.93
C ARG A 39 -3.86 -7.76 1.24
N LYS A 40 -4.85 -8.47 0.70
CA LYS A 40 -6.26 -8.35 1.06
C LYS A 40 -6.76 -9.73 1.41
N ASP A 41 -7.40 -9.89 2.57
CA ASP A 41 -7.97 -11.15 3.03
C ASP A 41 -6.97 -12.32 2.92
N ASP A 42 -5.76 -12.09 3.45
CA ASP A 42 -4.63 -13.03 3.41
C ASP A 42 -4.11 -13.41 2.02
N ARG A 43 -4.55 -12.75 0.96
CA ARG A 43 -4.06 -12.98 -0.41
C ARG A 43 -3.22 -11.80 -0.89
N GLU A 44 -2.09 -12.09 -1.50
CA GLU A 44 -1.27 -11.07 -2.14
C GLU A 44 -2.03 -10.42 -3.29
N LEU A 45 -2.02 -9.08 -3.30
CA LEU A 45 -2.64 -8.31 -4.36
C LEU A 45 -1.70 -8.27 -5.56
N LYS A 46 -2.13 -8.90 -6.65
CA LYS A 46 -1.52 -8.72 -7.95
C LYS A 46 -2.07 -7.44 -8.58
N LEU A 47 -1.43 -6.31 -8.31
CA LEU A 47 -1.90 -4.99 -8.75
C LEU A 47 -2.05 -4.88 -10.27
N SER A 48 -1.27 -5.65 -11.04
CA SER A 48 -1.42 -5.79 -12.49
C SER A 48 -2.77 -6.34 -12.94
N GLU A 49 -3.48 -7.08 -12.07
CA GLU A 49 -4.80 -7.66 -12.34
C GLU A 49 -5.94 -6.77 -11.81
N ILE A 50 -5.63 -5.66 -11.12
CA ILE A 50 -6.62 -4.78 -10.45
C ILE A 50 -6.39 -3.32 -10.87
N PRO A 51 -6.99 -2.86 -11.99
CA PRO A 51 -6.69 -1.57 -12.60
C PRO A 51 -6.91 -0.34 -11.70
N ARG A 52 -7.83 -0.43 -10.74
CA ARG A 52 -8.15 0.67 -9.80
C ARG A 52 -7.20 0.79 -8.62
N MET A 53 -6.18 -0.05 -8.53
CA MET A 53 -5.23 -0.06 -7.41
C MET A 53 -3.81 0.13 -7.91
N THR A 54 -3.02 0.98 -7.24
CA THR A 54 -1.64 1.28 -7.66
C THR A 54 -0.72 1.37 -6.45
N LEU A 55 0.48 0.79 -6.56
CA LEU A 55 1.53 0.94 -5.56
C LEU A 55 2.32 2.20 -5.89
N HIS A 56 2.27 3.17 -4.98
CA HIS A 56 3.11 4.35 -5.06
C HIS A 56 4.55 4.01 -4.65
N PRO A 57 5.59 4.66 -5.20
CA PRO A 57 7.00 4.33 -4.92
C PRO A 57 7.43 4.40 -3.45
N ASP A 58 6.70 5.15 -2.60
CA ASP A 58 6.95 5.22 -1.16
C ASP A 58 6.38 4.03 -0.36
N GLY A 59 5.60 3.17 -1.01
CA GLY A 59 4.93 2.01 -0.43
C GLY A 59 3.42 2.16 -0.26
N ASN A 60 2.86 3.35 -0.45
CA ASN A 60 1.43 3.59 -0.28
C ASN A 60 0.59 2.82 -1.32
N LEU A 61 -0.52 2.23 -0.89
CA LEU A 61 -1.51 1.68 -1.82
C LEU A 61 -2.59 2.72 -2.09
N ILE A 62 -2.68 3.11 -3.35
CA ILE A 62 -3.70 4.05 -3.84
C ILE A 62 -4.85 3.23 -4.43
N ILE A 63 -6.07 3.55 -4.03
CA ILE A 63 -7.30 2.96 -4.55
C ILE A 63 -8.10 4.08 -5.21
N GLU A 64 -8.21 4.03 -6.53
CA GLU A 64 -8.98 4.99 -7.31
C GLU A 64 -10.49 4.75 -7.14
N PRO A 65 -11.29 5.83 -7.23
CA PRO A 65 -12.74 5.74 -7.13
C PRO A 65 -13.32 4.94 -8.30
N ILE A 66 -14.47 4.32 -8.05
CA ILE A 66 -15.24 3.66 -9.09
C ILE A 66 -16.13 4.74 -9.70
N ALA A 67 -15.92 5.03 -10.99
CA ALA A 67 -16.77 5.93 -11.77
C ALA A 67 -18.15 5.29 -12.03
#